data_AF-A0A537IU35-F1
#
_entry.id   AF-A0A537IU35-F1
#
_cell.length_a   1.000
_cell.length_b   1.000
_cell.length_c   1.000
_cell.angle_alpha   90.00
_cell.angle_beta   90.00
_cell.angle_gamma   90.00
#
_symmetry.space_group_name_H-M   'P 1'
#
loop_
_entity.id
_entity.type
_entity.pdbx_description
1 polymer ?
#
loop_
_entity_poly.entity_id
_entity_poly.type
_entity_poly.pdbx_seq_one_letter_code
_entity_poly.pdbx_strand_id
1 'polypeptide(L)'
;MSQFKCLQDVANYFNSEDKCRSFLEKMRWSDGRIICSICGVRDAYRMADGKRYKCKDMDCRATFTVTVGTYMENTKLPLQKWLMAMYLLSAHKKGISSYQLARDLGIRQKAGWFLLMRLRQMFKDNGMTMLSGRIAADEHYVGGKWSNMTKKKRAKLVASGKDNKVAIMGILERQGDAKLVMIGKDSLKDVIRKHVSTDAYINTDEHNGYKGLDREFADRDSVNHSQGQFVKGDVHTNSVEGIFSLFSRMIFGIYHQVSEKHLQQYCTEFTYRFNSRKIKDVDRFVKVFNNLNGRLTYKQLIERK
;
A
#
# COMPACT_ATOMS: atom_id res chain seq x y z
N MET A 1 -19.47 13.14 -6.28
CA MET A 1 -19.70 11.90 -5.51
C MET A 1 -19.62 12.18 -4.01
N SER A 2 -20.49 13.06 -3.48
CA SER A 2 -20.50 13.50 -2.07
C SER A 2 -21.38 12.63 -1.15
N GLN A 3 -21.65 11.38 -1.53
CA GLN A 3 -22.79 10.63 -0.98
C GLN A 3 -22.49 9.91 0.34
N PHE A 4 -21.23 9.63 0.68
CA PHE A 4 -20.88 8.84 1.86
C PHE A 4 -20.16 9.70 2.91
N LYS A 5 -20.83 9.96 4.03
CA LYS A 5 -20.25 10.67 5.19
C LYS A 5 -19.72 9.69 6.24
N CYS A 6 -20.33 8.52 6.36
CA CYS A 6 -19.94 7.51 7.33
C CYS A 6 -20.12 6.08 6.79
N LEU A 7 -19.70 5.09 7.59
CA LEU A 7 -19.85 3.67 7.25
C LEU A 7 -21.31 3.25 7.05
N GLN A 8 -22.25 3.83 7.81
CA GLN A 8 -23.67 3.50 7.67
C GLN A 8 -24.22 3.90 6.30
N ASP A 9 -23.80 5.06 5.77
CA ASP A 9 -24.19 5.49 4.42
C ASP A 9 -23.71 4.49 3.37
N VAL A 10 -22.48 3.99 3.52
CA VAL A 10 -21.91 2.95 2.65
C VAL A 10 -22.74 1.66 2.75
N ALA A 11 -23.04 1.19 3.96
CA ALA A 11 -23.82 -0.03 4.17
C ALA A 11 -25.24 0.08 3.58
N ASN A 12 -25.92 1.21 3.81
CA ASN A 12 -27.27 1.48 3.35
C ASN A 12 -27.35 1.64 1.83
N TYR A 13 -26.38 2.31 1.22
CA TYR A 13 -26.33 2.46 -0.23
C TYR A 13 -26.04 1.12 -0.90
N PHE A 14 -25.08 0.36 -0.40
CA PHE A 14 -24.68 -0.95 -0.92
C PHE A 14 -25.52 -2.10 -0.35
N ASN A 15 -26.83 -1.89 -0.19
CA ASN A 15 -27.74 -2.87 0.41
C ASN A 15 -28.11 -4.07 -0.50
N SER A 16 -27.62 -4.12 -1.74
CA SER A 16 -27.80 -5.25 -2.63
C SER A 16 -26.54 -5.54 -3.45
N GLU A 17 -26.36 -6.81 -3.82
CA GLU A 17 -25.24 -7.24 -4.68
C GLU A 17 -25.25 -6.54 -6.04
N ASP A 18 -26.43 -6.23 -6.60
CA ASP A 18 -26.53 -5.59 -7.92
C ASP A 18 -26.12 -4.11 -7.87
N LYS A 19 -26.41 -3.39 -6.78
CA LYS A 19 -25.86 -2.04 -6.57
C LYS A 19 -24.34 -2.07 -6.42
N CYS A 20 -23.81 -3.07 -5.69
CA CYS A 20 -22.37 -3.24 -5.55
C CYS A 20 -21.71 -3.50 -6.92
N ARG A 21 -22.28 -4.39 -7.73
CA ARG A 21 -21.80 -4.68 -9.09
C ARG A 21 -21.85 -3.43 -9.97
N SER A 22 -22.99 -2.75 -10.01
CA SER A 22 -23.17 -1.52 -10.82
C SER A 22 -22.15 -0.44 -10.44
N PHE A 23 -21.83 -0.32 -9.15
CA PHE A 23 -20.79 0.59 -8.70
C PHE A 23 -19.39 0.16 -9.15
N LEU A 24 -19.06 -1.13 -9.00
CA LEU A 24 -17.78 -1.67 -9.50
C LEU A 24 -17.63 -1.53 -11.02
N GLU A 25 -18.71 -1.70 -11.78
CA GLU A 25 -18.72 -1.52 -13.23
C GLU A 25 -18.38 -0.07 -13.59
N LYS A 26 -19.01 0.91 -12.92
CA LYS A 26 -18.69 2.33 -13.10
C LYS A 26 -17.24 2.66 -12.76
N MET A 27 -16.69 2.01 -11.74
CA MET A 27 -15.29 2.21 -11.35
C MET A 27 -14.31 1.55 -12.32
N ARG A 28 -14.67 0.42 -12.93
CA ARG A 28 -13.80 -0.31 -13.90
C ARG A 28 -13.87 0.26 -15.32
N TRP A 29 -15.05 0.66 -15.76
CA TRP A 29 -15.37 1.01 -17.13
C TRP A 29 -16.10 2.36 -17.15
N SER A 30 -15.39 3.40 -16.72
CA SER A 30 -15.95 4.75 -16.58
C SER A 30 -16.36 5.37 -17.92
N ASP A 31 -15.75 4.95 -19.03
CA ASP A 31 -16.09 5.34 -20.40
C ASP A 31 -17.24 4.49 -20.99
N GLY A 32 -17.81 3.57 -20.20
CA GLY A 32 -18.86 2.65 -20.63
C GLY A 32 -18.38 1.49 -21.51
N ARG A 33 -17.10 1.43 -21.89
CA ARG A 33 -16.55 0.35 -22.71
C ARG A 33 -16.09 -0.81 -21.84
N ILE A 34 -16.72 -1.96 -22.00
CA ILE A 34 -16.43 -3.14 -21.20
C ILE A 34 -15.14 -3.79 -21.74
N ILE A 35 -14.12 -3.81 -20.89
CA ILE A 35 -12.82 -4.40 -21.19
C ILE A 35 -12.82 -5.87 -20.77
N CYS A 36 -12.49 -6.77 -21.70
CA CYS A 36 -12.31 -8.18 -21.39
C CYS A 36 -11.17 -8.37 -20.40
N SER A 37 -11.46 -9.02 -19.27
CA SER A 37 -10.46 -9.27 -18.22
C SER A 37 -9.45 -10.39 -18.57
N ILE A 38 -9.61 -11.04 -19.74
CA ILE A 38 -8.75 -12.13 -20.21
C ILE A 38 -7.82 -11.65 -21.33
N CYS A 39 -8.35 -11.03 -22.39
CA CYS A 39 -7.56 -10.57 -23.54
C CYS A 39 -7.35 -9.05 -23.61
N GLY A 40 -8.01 -8.25 -22.77
CA GLY A 40 -7.86 -6.78 -22.75
C GLY A 40 -8.62 -6.03 -23.86
N VAL A 41 -9.30 -6.72 -24.76
CA VAL A 41 -10.11 -6.10 -25.83
C VAL A 41 -11.28 -5.31 -25.23
N ARG A 42 -11.53 -4.11 -25.77
CA ARG A 42 -12.59 -3.17 -25.32
C ARG A 42 -13.94 -3.38 -26.02
N ASP A 43 -14.28 -4.63 -26.30
CA ASP A 43 -15.51 -5.01 -27.00
C ASP A 43 -16.14 -6.25 -26.37
N ALA A 44 -16.46 -6.15 -25.09
CA ALA A 44 -17.30 -7.12 -24.40
C ALA A 44 -18.71 -6.56 -24.20
N TYR A 45 -19.70 -7.45 -24.03
CA TYR A 45 -21.09 -7.07 -23.79
C TYR A 45 -21.68 -7.79 -22.58
N ARG A 46 -22.67 -7.16 -21.95
CA ARG A 46 -23.40 -7.73 -20.81
C ARG A 46 -24.34 -8.82 -21.30
N MET A 47 -24.36 -9.95 -20.61
CA MET A 47 -25.28 -11.05 -20.87
C MET A 47 -26.66 -10.79 -20.24
N ALA A 48 -27.68 -11.56 -20.66
CA ALA A 48 -29.06 -11.41 -20.22
C ALA A 48 -29.25 -11.55 -18.69
N ASP A 49 -28.38 -12.28 -18.00
CA ASP A 49 -28.43 -12.43 -16.54
C ASP A 49 -27.99 -11.19 -15.75
N GLY A 50 -27.49 -10.15 -16.44
CA GLY A 50 -27.04 -8.90 -15.86
C GLY A 50 -25.71 -8.96 -15.09
N LYS A 51 -25.13 -10.15 -14.89
CA LYS A 51 -24.00 -10.42 -13.99
C LYS A 51 -22.73 -10.82 -14.74
N ARG A 52 -22.89 -11.47 -15.89
CA ARG A 52 -21.79 -11.95 -16.73
C ARG A 52 -21.61 -11.09 -17.97
N TYR A 53 -20.39 -11.12 -18.46
CA TYR A 53 -19.90 -10.42 -19.63
C TYR A 53 -19.28 -11.41 -20.58
N LYS A 54 -19.49 -11.22 -21.88
CA LYS A 54 -18.88 -12.06 -22.91
C LYS A 54 -18.03 -11.21 -23.84
N CYS A 55 -16.80 -11.64 -24.07
CA CYS A 55 -15.92 -11.02 -25.06
C CYS A 55 -16.44 -11.28 -26.48
N LYS A 56 -16.49 -10.26 -27.33
CA LYS A 56 -16.85 -10.43 -28.75
C LYS A 56 -15.68 -10.89 -29.63
N ASP A 57 -14.46 -10.73 -29.14
CA ASP A 57 -13.27 -11.24 -29.81
C ASP A 57 -13.41 -12.74 -30.08
N MET A 58 -13.22 -13.15 -31.34
CA MET A 58 -13.50 -14.50 -31.82
C MET A 58 -12.53 -15.54 -31.27
N ASP A 59 -11.30 -15.14 -30.95
CA ASP A 59 -10.27 -16.00 -30.40
C ASP A 59 -10.44 -16.16 -28.88
N CYS A 60 -10.94 -15.12 -28.21
CA CYS A 60 -11.14 -15.14 -26.77
C CYS A 60 -12.49 -15.78 -26.36
N ARG A 61 -13.62 -15.20 -26.82
CA ARG A 61 -15.01 -15.56 -26.43
C ARG A 61 -15.29 -15.82 -24.94
N ALA A 62 -14.37 -15.40 -24.07
CA ALA A 62 -14.42 -15.74 -22.65
C ALA A 62 -15.64 -15.09 -21.98
N THR A 63 -16.23 -15.83 -21.04
CA THR A 63 -17.29 -15.33 -20.17
C THR A 63 -16.70 -15.00 -18.79
N PHE A 64 -16.96 -13.81 -18.29
CA PHE A 64 -16.38 -13.31 -17.05
C PHE A 64 -17.37 -12.45 -16.26
N THR A 65 -17.06 -12.14 -14.99
CA THR A 65 -17.84 -11.22 -14.15
C THR A 65 -17.04 -9.95 -13.89
N VAL A 66 -17.68 -8.92 -13.32
CA VAL A 66 -17.01 -7.66 -12.93
C VAL A 66 -15.88 -7.86 -11.90
N THR A 67 -15.75 -9.03 -11.27
CA THR A 67 -14.65 -9.29 -10.32
C THR A 67 -13.46 -10.02 -10.97
N VAL A 68 -13.60 -10.59 -12.16
CA VAL A 68 -12.49 -11.25 -12.87
C VAL A 68 -11.43 -10.22 -13.25
N GLY A 69 -10.16 -10.58 -13.05
CA GLY A 69 -9.00 -9.69 -13.25
C GLY A 69 -8.79 -8.68 -12.12
N THR A 70 -9.57 -8.75 -11.03
CA THR A 70 -9.47 -7.83 -9.88
C THR A 70 -9.08 -8.56 -8.60
N TYR A 71 -8.68 -7.80 -7.57
CA TYR A 71 -8.38 -8.40 -6.26
C TYR A 71 -9.60 -9.09 -5.60
N MET A 72 -10.80 -8.85 -6.12
CA MET A 72 -12.05 -9.49 -5.71
C MET A 72 -12.34 -10.79 -6.48
N GLU A 73 -11.49 -11.19 -7.44
CA GLU A 73 -11.69 -12.41 -8.22
C GLU A 73 -11.81 -13.64 -7.31
N ASN A 74 -12.77 -14.51 -7.64
CA ASN A 74 -13.09 -15.73 -6.89
C ASN A 74 -13.34 -15.48 -5.39
N THR A 75 -13.82 -14.28 -5.02
CA THR A 75 -14.22 -14.02 -3.65
C THR A 75 -15.51 -14.77 -3.30
N LYS A 76 -15.57 -15.29 -2.07
CA LYS A 76 -16.78 -15.84 -1.45
C LYS A 76 -17.44 -14.85 -0.49
N LEU A 77 -16.86 -13.66 -0.32
CA LEU A 77 -17.44 -12.60 0.49
C LEU A 77 -18.41 -11.78 -0.36
N PRO A 78 -19.56 -11.37 0.19
CA PRO A 78 -20.43 -10.38 -0.45
C PRO A 78 -19.66 -9.11 -0.81
N LEU A 79 -19.99 -8.50 -1.94
CA LEU A 79 -19.33 -7.29 -2.43
C LEU A 79 -19.56 -6.10 -1.48
N GLN A 80 -20.71 -6.06 -0.80
CA GLN A 80 -20.96 -5.06 0.25
C GLN A 80 -19.87 -5.09 1.33
N LYS A 81 -19.44 -6.28 1.78
CA LYS A 81 -18.37 -6.40 2.79
C LYS A 81 -17.02 -5.91 2.26
N TRP A 82 -16.75 -6.10 0.97
CA TRP A 82 -15.56 -5.54 0.32
C TRP A 82 -15.59 -4.02 0.32
N LEU A 83 -16.70 -3.42 -0.10
CA LEU A 83 -16.86 -1.97 -0.16
C LEU A 83 -16.78 -1.33 1.23
N MET A 84 -17.41 -1.95 2.24
CA MET A 84 -17.25 -1.54 3.64
C MET A 84 -15.80 -1.65 4.12
N ALA A 85 -15.10 -2.73 3.78
CA ALA A 85 -13.69 -2.91 4.15
C ALA A 85 -12.77 -1.87 3.47
N MET A 86 -13.01 -1.57 2.20
CA MET A 86 -12.31 -0.53 1.45
C MET A 86 -12.52 0.84 2.11
N TYR A 87 -13.76 1.17 2.47
CA TYR A 87 -14.08 2.40 3.18
C TYR A 87 -13.36 2.45 4.54
N LEU A 88 -13.47 1.41 5.37
CA LEU A 88 -12.83 1.37 6.69
C LEU A 88 -11.30 1.49 6.60
N LEU A 89 -10.65 0.73 5.72
CA LEU A 89 -9.19 0.74 5.64
C LEU A 89 -8.63 2.07 5.10
N SER A 90 -9.36 2.70 4.17
CA SER A 90 -8.96 4.00 3.62
C SER A 90 -9.29 5.15 4.57
N ALA A 91 -10.50 5.22 5.13
CA ALA A 91 -10.96 6.30 5.99
C ALA A 91 -10.25 6.34 7.36
N HIS A 92 -9.98 5.18 7.98
CA HIS A 92 -9.37 5.15 9.31
C HIS A 92 -7.91 5.63 9.26
N LYS A 93 -7.65 6.81 9.84
CA LYS A 93 -6.34 7.49 9.83
C LYS A 93 -5.18 6.63 10.36
N LYS A 94 -5.44 5.73 11.33
CA LYS A 94 -4.42 4.86 11.94
C LYS A 94 -4.37 3.45 11.34
N GLY A 95 -5.36 3.05 10.54
CA GLY A 95 -5.56 1.66 10.10
C GLY A 95 -6.52 0.87 10.99
N ILE A 96 -6.71 -0.40 10.64
CA ILE A 96 -7.66 -1.31 11.30
C ILE A 96 -7.07 -2.73 11.38
N SER A 97 -7.10 -3.33 12.56
CA SER A 97 -6.60 -4.69 12.75
C SER A 97 -7.52 -5.71 12.07
N SER A 98 -6.98 -6.88 11.70
CA SER A 98 -7.79 -7.94 11.10
C SER A 98 -8.86 -8.50 12.05
N TYR A 99 -8.64 -8.41 13.36
CA TYR A 99 -9.63 -8.79 14.37
C TYR A 99 -10.78 -7.79 14.43
N GLN A 100 -10.47 -6.49 14.43
CA GLN A 100 -11.48 -5.43 14.45
C GLN A 100 -12.31 -5.47 13.16
N LEU A 101 -11.66 -5.50 11.99
CA LEU A 101 -12.36 -5.59 10.71
C LEU A 101 -13.25 -6.84 10.65
N ALA A 102 -12.77 -7.97 11.15
CA ALA A 102 -13.55 -9.21 11.16
C ALA A 102 -14.81 -9.10 12.03
N ARG A 103 -14.72 -8.44 13.18
CA ARG A 103 -15.88 -8.14 14.04
C ARG A 103 -16.86 -7.20 13.33
N ASP A 104 -16.36 -6.09 12.79
CA ASP A 104 -17.18 -5.07 12.14
C ASP A 104 -17.94 -5.60 10.92
N LEU A 105 -17.36 -6.55 10.19
CA LEU A 105 -17.98 -7.16 9.01
C LEU A 105 -18.69 -8.48 9.29
N GLY A 106 -18.65 -9.00 10.51
CA GLY A 106 -19.17 -10.33 10.86
C GLY A 106 -18.56 -11.44 10.00
N ILE A 107 -17.23 -11.50 9.93
CA ILE A 107 -16.48 -12.56 9.23
C ILE A 107 -15.41 -13.16 10.14
N ARG A 108 -14.82 -14.28 9.73
CA ARG A 108 -13.69 -14.88 10.46
C ARG A 108 -12.44 -13.99 10.35
N GLN A 109 -11.64 -13.92 11.40
CA GLN A 109 -10.39 -13.13 11.43
C GLN A 109 -9.47 -13.43 10.24
N LYS A 110 -9.31 -14.71 9.87
CA LYS A 110 -8.49 -15.14 8.73
C LYS A 110 -8.98 -14.53 7.41
N ALA A 111 -10.30 -14.43 7.23
CA ALA A 111 -10.90 -13.80 6.07
C ALA A 111 -10.69 -12.27 6.09
N GLY A 112 -10.83 -11.63 7.27
CA GLY A 112 -10.51 -10.22 7.46
C GLY A 112 -9.04 -9.89 7.16
N TRP A 113 -8.11 -10.71 7.63
CA TRP A 113 -6.69 -10.56 7.33
C TRP A 113 -6.39 -10.71 5.83
N PHE A 114 -6.96 -11.74 5.19
CA PHE A 114 -6.78 -11.95 3.75
C PHE A 114 -7.39 -10.82 2.92
N LEU A 115 -8.55 -10.30 3.34
CA LEU A 115 -9.19 -9.13 2.74
C LEU A 115 -8.27 -7.91 2.83
N LEU A 116 -7.78 -7.58 4.03
CA LEU A 116 -6.83 -6.46 4.22
C LEU A 116 -5.58 -6.61 3.37
N MET A 117 -4.99 -7.81 3.27
CA MET A 117 -3.80 -8.01 2.43
C MET A 117 -4.03 -7.74 0.95
N ARG A 118 -5.23 -8.04 0.46
CA ARG A 118 -5.64 -7.71 -0.92
C ARG A 118 -5.87 -6.22 -1.10
N LEU A 119 -6.55 -5.57 -0.16
CA LEU A 119 -6.76 -4.12 -0.19
C LEU A 119 -5.43 -3.34 -0.14
N ARG A 120 -4.44 -3.81 0.62
CA ARG A 120 -3.09 -3.22 0.62
C ARG A 120 -2.40 -3.28 -0.73
N GLN A 121 -2.74 -4.26 -1.59
CA GLN A 121 -2.22 -4.26 -2.97
C GLN A 121 -2.81 -3.11 -3.79
N MET A 122 -4.09 -2.80 -3.57
CA MET A 122 -4.78 -1.69 -4.23
C MET A 122 -4.26 -0.31 -3.78
N PHE A 123 -3.52 -0.25 -2.67
CA PHE A 123 -2.93 0.99 -2.17
C PHE A 123 -1.53 1.24 -2.74
N LYS A 124 -1.00 0.29 -3.53
CA LYS A 124 0.29 0.47 -4.19
C LYS A 124 0.20 1.63 -5.17
N ASP A 125 1.17 2.53 -5.06
CA ASP A 125 1.55 3.39 -6.16
C ASP A 125 2.09 2.48 -7.28
N ASN A 126 1.66 2.71 -8.51
CA ASN A 126 2.04 1.90 -9.67
C ASN A 126 3.51 2.13 -10.10
N GLY A 127 4.30 2.84 -9.29
CA GLY A 127 5.71 3.11 -9.54
C GLY A 127 5.96 4.18 -10.60
N MET A 128 4.90 4.78 -11.15
CA MET A 128 5.00 5.81 -12.18
C MET A 128 5.32 7.20 -11.63
N THR A 129 5.10 7.43 -10.33
CA THR A 129 5.30 8.75 -9.72
C THR A 129 6.65 8.76 -9.00
N MET A 130 7.69 9.29 -9.63
CA MET A 130 8.94 9.61 -8.92
C MET A 130 8.71 10.86 -8.07
N LEU A 131 9.31 10.89 -6.87
CA LEU A 131 9.36 12.11 -6.07
C LEU A 131 10.39 13.06 -6.67
N SER A 132 10.12 14.36 -6.65
CA SER A 132 10.98 15.41 -7.21
C SER A 132 11.09 16.59 -6.24
N GLY A 133 11.78 17.66 -6.63
CA GLY A 133 11.98 18.82 -5.76
C GLY A 133 12.94 18.52 -4.61
N ARG A 134 12.64 18.99 -3.39
CA ARG A 134 13.48 18.74 -2.22
C ARG A 134 13.07 17.47 -1.50
N ILE A 135 13.97 16.49 -1.46
CA ILE A 135 13.76 15.16 -0.92
C ILE A 135 14.60 14.98 0.33
N ALA A 136 13.99 14.50 1.41
CA ALA A 136 14.71 13.96 2.55
C ALA A 136 14.61 12.43 2.51
N ALA A 137 15.73 11.73 2.68
CA ALA A 137 15.75 10.28 2.75
C ALA A 137 16.62 9.77 3.90
N ASP A 138 16.14 8.72 4.55
CA ASP A 138 16.77 8.11 5.73
C ASP A 138 16.30 6.66 5.90
N GLU A 139 16.93 5.91 6.79
CA GLU A 139 16.69 4.51 7.07
C GLU A 139 16.05 4.30 8.44
N HIS A 140 15.19 3.29 8.52
CA HIS A 140 14.60 2.86 9.77
C HIS A 140 14.56 1.34 9.88
N TYR A 141 14.67 0.83 11.10
CA TYR A 141 14.75 -0.60 11.35
C TYR A 141 13.54 -1.12 12.10
N VAL A 142 12.76 -1.97 11.43
CA VAL A 142 11.49 -2.52 11.94
C VAL A 142 11.70 -3.93 12.45
N GLY A 143 11.47 -4.14 13.75
CA GLY A 143 11.53 -5.46 14.36
C GLY A 143 11.33 -5.41 15.87
N GLY A 144 11.14 -6.58 16.48
CA GLY A 144 11.02 -6.71 17.93
C GLY A 144 12.37 -6.51 18.64
N LYS A 145 12.37 -6.31 19.95
CA LYS A 145 13.61 -6.31 20.75
C LYS A 145 14.18 -7.73 20.82
N TRP A 146 15.51 -7.86 20.76
CA TRP A 146 16.18 -9.16 20.95
C TRP A 146 15.79 -9.81 22.29
N SER A 147 15.67 -9.01 23.36
CA SER A 147 15.27 -9.46 24.71
C SER A 147 13.94 -10.20 24.73
N ASN A 148 12.99 -9.80 23.87
CA ASN A 148 11.64 -10.36 23.81
C ASN A 148 11.57 -11.57 22.85
N MET A 149 12.71 -11.97 22.25
CA MET A 149 12.78 -13.10 21.33
C MET A 149 13.08 -14.39 22.05
N THR A 150 12.39 -15.47 21.67
CA THR A 150 12.67 -16.82 22.17
C THR A 150 14.08 -17.28 21.83
N LYS A 151 14.69 -18.07 22.73
CA LYS A 151 16.07 -18.61 22.57
C LYS A 151 16.26 -19.32 21.21
N LYS A 152 15.28 -20.14 20.80
CA LYS A 152 15.30 -20.88 19.52
C LYS A 152 15.37 -19.94 18.30
N LYS A 153 14.57 -18.87 18.28
CA LYS A 153 14.56 -17.92 17.15
C LYS A 153 15.85 -17.10 17.14
N ARG A 154 16.34 -16.71 18.32
CA ARG A 154 17.61 -15.99 18.48
C ARG A 154 18.79 -16.79 17.94
N ALA A 155 18.93 -18.05 18.38
CA ALA A 155 19.98 -18.95 17.91
C ALA A 155 19.95 -19.13 16.38
N LYS A 156 18.76 -19.27 15.78
CA LYS A 156 18.61 -19.38 14.33
C LYS A 156 19.11 -18.13 13.59
N LEU A 157 18.78 -16.92 14.08
CA LEU A 157 19.20 -15.68 13.45
C LEU A 157 20.72 -15.50 13.53
N VAL A 158 21.29 -15.73 14.71
CA VAL A 158 22.75 -15.70 14.94
C VAL A 158 23.46 -16.69 14.01
N ALA A 159 23.00 -17.95 13.95
CA ALA A 159 23.58 -18.95 13.06
C ALA A 159 23.48 -18.58 11.57
N SER A 160 22.45 -17.82 11.18
CA SER A 160 22.27 -17.35 9.80
C SER A 160 22.98 -16.03 9.49
N GLY A 161 23.63 -15.39 10.48
CA GLY A 161 24.23 -14.05 10.33
C GLY A 161 23.22 -12.94 10.02
N LYS A 162 21.92 -13.14 10.32
CA LYS A 162 20.86 -12.19 10.00
C LYS A 162 20.48 -11.36 11.23
N ASP A 163 20.23 -10.07 11.00
CA ASP A 163 19.61 -9.20 11.99
C ASP A 163 18.13 -9.62 12.23
N ASN A 164 17.60 -9.30 13.41
CA ASN A 164 16.20 -9.49 13.74
C ASN A 164 15.29 -8.34 13.28
N LYS A 165 15.87 -7.22 12.85
CA LYS A 165 15.16 -6.09 12.27
C LYS A 165 15.32 -6.06 10.76
N VAL A 166 14.31 -5.48 10.11
CA VAL A 166 14.31 -5.27 8.68
C VAL A 166 14.45 -3.78 8.39
N ALA A 167 15.40 -3.43 7.54
CA ALA A 167 15.62 -2.06 7.12
C ALA A 167 14.55 -1.61 6.10
N ILE A 168 13.98 -0.45 6.34
CA ILE A 168 13.13 0.29 5.41
C ILE A 168 13.76 1.66 5.16
N MET A 169 13.53 2.23 3.99
CA MET A 169 13.87 3.61 3.67
C MET A 169 12.61 4.45 3.69
N GLY A 170 12.69 5.62 4.32
CA GLY A 170 11.73 6.69 4.19
C GLY A 170 12.25 7.72 3.22
N ILE A 171 11.43 8.06 2.23
CA ILE A 171 11.72 9.10 1.25
C ILE A 171 10.57 10.09 1.32
N LEU A 172 10.87 11.37 1.53
CA LEU A 172 9.87 12.42 1.72
C LEU A 172 10.17 13.62 0.84
N GLU A 173 9.19 13.98 0.02
CA GLU A 173 9.15 15.28 -0.64
C GLU A 173 8.71 16.36 0.36
N ARG A 174 9.45 17.48 0.44
CA ARG A 174 9.15 18.57 1.37
C ARG A 174 7.75 19.12 1.10
N GLN A 175 6.89 19.08 2.12
CA GLN A 175 5.46 19.45 2.05
C GLN A 175 4.59 18.61 1.09
N GLY A 176 5.15 17.54 0.51
CA GLY A 176 4.52 16.69 -0.49
C GLY A 176 4.22 15.27 -0.01
N ASP A 177 4.53 14.33 -0.89
CA ASP A 177 4.28 12.90 -0.72
C ASP A 177 5.48 12.17 -0.11
N ALA A 178 5.19 11.03 0.52
CA ALA A 178 6.19 10.15 1.10
C ALA A 178 6.20 8.79 0.39
N LYS A 179 7.28 8.04 0.59
CA LYS A 179 7.37 6.60 0.33
C LYS A 179 8.07 5.90 1.48
N LEU A 180 7.47 4.81 1.97
CA LEU A 180 8.14 3.83 2.82
C LEU A 180 8.36 2.55 2.04
N VAL A 181 9.62 2.13 1.92
CA VAL A 181 10.02 0.99 1.08
C VAL A 181 11.00 0.10 1.82
N MET A 182 10.81 -1.20 1.73
CA MET A 182 11.79 -2.16 2.22
C MET A 182 13.04 -2.11 1.35
N ILE A 183 14.21 -2.00 1.98
CA ILE A 183 15.49 -2.00 1.26
C ILE A 183 15.80 -3.42 0.74
N GLY A 184 15.60 -4.43 1.58
CA GLY A 184 15.74 -5.83 1.16
C GLY A 184 17.16 -6.18 0.71
N LYS A 185 17.33 -6.53 -0.57
CA LYS A 185 18.64 -6.84 -1.17
C LYS A 185 19.24 -5.66 -1.94
N ASP A 186 18.48 -4.59 -2.13
CA ASP A 186 18.93 -3.41 -2.86
C ASP A 186 19.91 -2.62 -1.98
N SER A 187 20.78 -1.82 -2.61
CA SER A 187 21.52 -0.78 -1.88
C SER A 187 20.62 0.44 -1.63
N LEU A 188 21.04 1.33 -0.73
CA LEU A 188 20.34 2.59 -0.44
C LEU A 188 20.18 3.44 -1.72
N LYS A 189 21.22 3.50 -2.54
CA LYS A 189 21.21 4.24 -3.81
C LYS A 189 20.24 3.63 -4.82
N ASP A 190 20.14 2.30 -4.88
CA ASP A 190 19.20 1.64 -5.79
C ASP A 190 17.76 1.96 -5.42
N VAL A 191 17.46 2.03 -4.13
CA VAL A 191 16.15 2.45 -3.63
C VAL A 191 15.84 3.89 -4.02
N ILE A 192 16.80 4.81 -3.82
CA ILE A 192 16.67 6.22 -4.23
C ILE A 192 16.40 6.34 -5.74
N ARG A 193 17.23 5.71 -6.58
CA ARG A 193 17.08 5.74 -8.06
C ARG A 193 15.73 5.21 -8.56
N LYS A 194 15.13 4.24 -7.85
CA LYS A 194 13.81 3.68 -8.20
C LYS A 194 12.64 4.62 -7.86
N HIS A 195 12.87 5.64 -7.04
CA HIS A 195 11.79 6.42 -6.41
C HIS A 195 11.94 7.93 -6.48
N VAL A 196 13.12 8.44 -6.81
CA VAL A 196 13.44 9.86 -6.85
C VAL A 196 13.91 10.22 -8.25
N SER A 197 13.38 11.31 -8.78
CA SER A 197 13.76 11.85 -10.08
C SER A 197 15.14 12.50 -10.00
N THR A 198 15.93 12.42 -11.06
CA THR A 198 17.33 12.91 -11.09
C THR A 198 17.44 14.43 -10.98
N ASP A 199 16.36 15.17 -11.25
CA ASP A 199 16.27 16.63 -11.05
C ASP A 199 16.00 17.03 -9.58
N ALA A 200 15.86 16.06 -8.68
CA ALA A 200 15.61 16.32 -7.26
C ALA A 200 16.88 16.76 -6.50
N TYR A 201 16.66 17.54 -5.46
CA TYR A 201 17.63 17.93 -4.45
C TYR A 201 17.53 16.93 -3.28
N ILE A 202 18.56 16.15 -3.04
CA ILE A 202 18.52 15.07 -2.04
C ILE A 202 19.22 15.48 -0.75
N ASN A 203 18.53 15.32 0.36
CA ASN A 203 19.04 15.54 1.71
C ASN A 203 19.07 14.19 2.43
N THR A 204 20.27 13.67 2.66
CA THR A 204 20.50 12.43 3.42
C THR A 204 21.54 12.65 4.50
N ASP A 205 21.66 11.70 5.42
CA ASP A 205 22.74 11.72 6.40
C ASP A 205 24.13 11.45 5.75
N GLU A 206 25.19 11.47 6.58
CA GLU A 206 26.57 11.18 6.14
C GLU A 206 26.87 9.67 6.01
N HIS A 207 25.85 8.80 6.01
CA HIS A 207 26.09 7.37 5.89
C HIS A 207 26.80 7.03 4.57
N ASN A 208 27.86 6.22 4.66
CA ASN A 208 28.72 5.88 3.52
C ASN A 208 27.94 5.31 2.33
N GLY A 209 26.81 4.66 2.59
CA GLY A 209 25.97 4.08 1.54
C GLY A 209 25.29 5.11 0.62
N TYR A 210 25.27 6.40 0.99
CA TYR A 210 24.78 7.48 0.13
C TYR A 210 25.89 8.15 -0.72
N LYS A 211 27.17 7.82 -0.50
CA LYS A 211 28.28 8.42 -1.26
C LYS A 211 28.13 8.20 -2.77
N GLY A 212 28.30 9.28 -3.54
CA GLY A 212 28.21 9.30 -4.99
C GLY A 212 26.85 9.71 -5.56
N LEU A 213 25.80 9.85 -4.74
CA LEU A 213 24.50 10.38 -5.21
C LEU A 213 24.58 11.85 -5.63
N ASP A 214 25.51 12.61 -5.06
CA ASP A 214 25.86 13.98 -5.42
C ASP A 214 26.25 14.15 -6.90
N ARG A 215 26.69 13.07 -7.55
CA ARG A 215 27.07 13.08 -8.98
C ARG A 215 25.92 12.75 -9.92
N GLU A 216 24.82 12.25 -9.38
CA GLU A 216 23.69 11.70 -10.14
C GLU A 216 22.42 12.58 -10.07
N PHE A 217 22.33 13.43 -9.04
CA PHE A 217 21.17 14.28 -8.75
C PHE A 217 21.52 15.76 -8.82
N ALA A 218 20.51 16.62 -9.02
CA ALA A 218 20.69 18.05 -9.27
C ALA A 218 21.49 18.79 -8.17
N ASP A 219 21.36 18.36 -6.90
CA ASP A 219 22.21 18.80 -5.79
C ASP A 219 22.04 17.89 -4.55
N ARG A 220 23.02 17.89 -3.64
CA ARG A 220 22.94 17.17 -2.35
C ARG A 220 23.54 17.98 -1.20
N ASP A 221 22.72 18.25 -0.18
CA ASP A 221 23.17 18.72 1.13
C ASP A 221 23.14 17.57 2.15
N SER A 222 24.26 17.31 2.84
CA SER A 222 24.33 16.31 3.94
C SER A 222 24.38 16.98 5.32
N VAL A 223 23.64 16.45 6.30
CA VAL A 223 23.62 16.96 7.69
C VAL A 223 24.43 16.04 8.62
N ASN A 224 25.34 16.63 9.40
CA ASN A 224 26.18 15.90 10.35
C ASN A 224 25.43 15.67 11.69
N HIS A 225 24.94 14.45 11.91
CA HIS A 225 24.26 14.06 13.14
C HIS A 225 25.21 13.76 14.33
N SER A 226 26.52 13.66 14.09
CA SER A 226 27.51 13.28 15.12
C SER A 226 28.06 14.45 15.93
N GLN A 227 27.80 15.70 15.54
CA GLN A 227 28.32 16.91 16.18
C GLN A 227 27.26 17.85 16.80
N GLY A 228 26.04 17.36 17.05
CA GLY A 228 25.00 18.17 17.71
C GLY A 228 24.45 19.34 16.88
N GLN A 229 24.77 19.40 15.58
CA GLN A 229 24.18 20.37 14.64
C GLN A 229 22.84 19.85 14.11
N PHE A 230 21.78 20.08 14.88
CA PHE A 230 20.40 19.84 14.41
C PHE A 230 19.91 20.90 13.43
N VAL A 231 20.67 21.97 13.20
CA VAL A 231 20.27 23.11 12.36
C VAL A 231 21.46 23.75 11.65
N LYS A 232 21.62 23.41 10.38
CA LYS A 232 22.05 24.35 9.33
C LYS A 232 20.79 24.57 8.49
N GLY A 233 20.38 25.83 8.28
CA GLY A 233 19.04 26.15 7.77
C GLY A 233 18.55 25.30 6.59
N ASP A 234 17.23 25.18 6.47
CA ASP A 234 16.50 24.53 5.35
C ASP A 234 16.80 23.04 5.02
N VAL A 235 17.78 22.42 5.68
CA VAL A 235 18.25 21.05 5.46
C VAL A 235 18.06 20.23 6.76
N HIS A 236 17.00 19.43 6.86
CA HIS A 236 16.74 18.58 8.04
C HIS A 236 16.08 17.24 7.69
N THR A 237 16.59 16.14 8.23
CA THR A 237 15.99 14.78 8.23
C THR A 237 14.83 14.63 9.22
N ASN A 238 14.65 15.59 10.13
CA ASN A 238 13.59 15.61 11.16
C ASN A 238 12.18 15.28 10.64
N SER A 239 11.87 15.65 9.39
CA SER A 239 10.56 15.37 8.80
C SER A 239 10.38 13.88 8.44
N VAL A 240 11.45 13.19 8.05
CA VAL A 240 11.45 11.74 7.78
C VAL A 240 11.41 10.95 9.09
N GLU A 241 12.11 11.40 10.13
CA GLU A 241 12.00 10.83 11.48
C GLU A 241 10.55 10.88 12.00
N GLY A 242 9.84 11.99 11.74
CA GLY A 242 8.42 12.12 12.05
C GLY A 242 7.56 11.04 11.37
N ILE A 243 7.85 10.73 10.10
CA ILE A 243 7.20 9.64 9.37
C ILE A 243 7.48 8.28 10.01
N PHE A 244 8.73 7.99 10.37
CA PHE A 244 9.08 6.75 11.06
C PHE A 244 8.37 6.63 12.41
N SER A 245 8.29 7.73 13.15
CA SER A 245 7.58 7.81 14.42
C SER A 245 6.08 7.48 14.26
N LEU A 246 5.42 8.00 13.22
CA LEU A 246 4.02 7.69 12.91
C LEU A 246 3.84 6.23 12.46
N PHE A 247 4.74 5.74 11.59
CA PHE A 247 4.71 4.36 11.12
C PHE A 247 4.91 3.36 12.27
N SER A 248 5.90 3.59 13.13
CA SER A 248 6.14 2.78 14.33
C SER A 248 4.92 2.75 15.25
N ARG A 249 4.23 3.88 15.47
CA ARG A 249 2.98 3.90 16.26
C ARG A 249 1.86 3.08 15.61
N MET A 250 1.74 3.08 14.29
CA MET A 250 0.80 2.20 13.58
C MET A 250 1.14 0.73 13.81
N ILE A 251 2.42 0.36 13.67
CA ILE A 251 2.88 -1.02 13.88
C ILE A 251 2.61 -1.46 15.32
N PHE A 252 3.07 -0.69 16.32
CA PHE A 252 2.95 -1.08 17.73
C PHE A 252 1.53 -0.96 18.29
N GLY A 253 0.71 -0.04 17.76
CA GLY A 253 -0.62 0.24 18.30
C GLY A 253 -1.76 -0.52 17.62
N ILE A 254 -1.62 -0.88 16.35
CA ILE A 254 -2.72 -1.50 15.57
C ILE A 254 -2.39 -2.94 15.15
N TYR A 255 -1.15 -3.18 14.70
CA TYR A 255 -0.80 -4.46 14.09
C TYR A 255 -0.04 -5.41 15.00
N HIS A 256 0.73 -4.86 15.95
CA HIS A 256 1.61 -5.49 16.93
C HIS A 256 2.72 -6.40 16.37
N GLN A 257 2.39 -7.25 15.40
CA GLN A 257 3.30 -8.21 14.78
C GLN A 257 3.15 -8.20 13.26
N VAL A 258 4.23 -7.78 12.59
CA VAL A 258 4.36 -7.82 11.13
C VAL A 258 5.57 -8.65 10.77
N SER A 259 5.38 -9.64 9.89
CA SER A 259 6.49 -10.44 9.37
C SER A 259 7.21 -9.67 8.25
N GLU A 260 8.51 -9.91 8.11
CA GLU A 260 9.32 -9.37 7.00
C GLU A 260 8.65 -9.58 5.63
N LYS A 261 8.10 -10.78 5.39
CA LYS A 261 7.39 -11.13 4.15
C LYS A 261 6.28 -10.13 3.79
N HIS A 262 5.60 -9.58 4.80
CA HIS A 262 4.44 -8.73 4.62
C HIS A 262 4.70 -7.25 4.94
N LEU A 263 5.91 -6.90 5.37
CA LEU A 263 6.21 -5.56 5.88
C LEU A 263 5.96 -4.47 4.82
N GLN A 264 6.34 -4.72 3.56
CA GLN A 264 6.10 -3.78 2.47
C GLN A 264 4.61 -3.43 2.31
N GLN A 265 3.71 -4.38 2.50
CA GLN A 265 2.27 -4.12 2.39
C GLN A 265 1.77 -3.15 3.47
N TYR A 266 2.37 -3.17 4.66
CA TYR A 266 2.06 -2.20 5.71
C TYR A 266 2.72 -0.85 5.46
N CYS A 267 3.94 -0.82 4.91
CA CYS A 267 4.58 0.42 4.45
C CYS A 267 3.75 1.10 3.34
N THR A 268 3.23 0.32 2.39
CA THR A 268 2.31 0.79 1.34
C THR A 268 1.01 1.33 1.94
N GLU A 269 0.43 0.64 2.92
CA GLU A 269 -0.78 1.11 3.59
C GLU A 269 -0.58 2.47 4.27
N PHE A 270 0.51 2.58 5.02
CA PHE A 270 0.89 3.83 5.69
C PHE A 270 1.08 4.96 4.67
N THR A 271 1.86 4.70 3.62
CA THR A 271 2.17 5.67 2.57
C THR A 271 0.90 6.17 1.88
N TYR A 272 0.00 5.27 1.52
CA TYR A 272 -1.28 5.64 0.90
C TYR A 272 -2.08 6.61 1.75
N ARG A 273 -2.19 6.34 3.07
CA ARG A 273 -2.90 7.24 4.00
C ARG A 273 -2.17 8.55 4.21
N PHE A 274 -0.84 8.52 4.34
CA PHE A 274 -0.04 9.73 4.49
C PHE A 274 -0.25 10.64 3.29
N ASN A 275 -0.10 10.14 2.06
CA ASN A 275 -0.20 10.94 0.84
C ASN A 275 -1.65 11.42 0.58
N SER A 276 -2.66 10.72 1.09
CA SER A 276 -4.07 11.11 1.00
C SER A 276 -4.63 11.83 2.25
N ARG A 277 -3.75 12.35 3.13
CA ARG A 277 -4.16 13.00 4.39
C ARG A 277 -4.95 14.30 4.21
N LYS A 278 -4.80 14.97 3.07
CA LYS A 278 -5.43 16.27 2.76
C LYS A 278 -6.79 16.15 2.04
N ILE A 279 -7.21 14.94 1.65
CA ILE A 279 -8.49 14.70 0.97
C ILE A 279 -9.53 14.09 1.92
N LYS A 280 -10.81 14.20 1.56
CA LYS A 280 -11.91 13.64 2.36
C LYS A 280 -11.91 12.12 2.31
N ASP A 281 -12.51 11.49 3.32
CA ASP A 281 -12.57 10.03 3.41
C ASP A 281 -13.29 9.40 2.22
N VAL A 282 -14.34 10.04 1.70
CA VAL A 282 -15.05 9.60 0.49
C VAL A 282 -14.16 9.62 -0.76
N ASP A 283 -13.34 10.68 -0.91
CA ASP A 283 -12.42 10.80 -2.05
C ASP A 283 -11.32 9.74 -1.95
N ARG A 284 -10.83 9.47 -0.74
CA ARG A 284 -9.87 8.42 -0.48
C ARG A 284 -10.44 7.03 -0.71
N PHE A 285 -11.71 6.80 -0.38
CA PHE A 285 -12.43 5.56 -0.68
C PHE A 285 -12.55 5.34 -2.19
N VAL A 286 -12.91 6.37 -2.96
CA VAL A 286 -12.99 6.29 -4.44
C VAL A 286 -11.59 6.09 -5.06
N LYS A 287 -10.55 6.75 -4.53
CA LYS A 287 -9.16 6.58 -4.99
C LYS A 287 -8.67 5.12 -4.92
N VAL A 288 -9.22 4.30 -4.01
CA VAL A 288 -8.88 2.86 -3.90
C VAL A 288 -9.13 2.11 -5.21
N PHE A 289 -10.13 2.53 -6.00
CA PHE A 289 -10.50 1.85 -7.24
C PHE A 289 -9.56 2.13 -8.42
N ASN A 290 -8.66 3.11 -8.31
CA ASN A 290 -7.66 3.38 -9.34
C ASN A 290 -6.70 2.21 -9.57
N ASN A 291 -6.57 1.31 -8.58
CA ASN A 291 -5.73 0.12 -8.66
C ASN A 291 -6.52 -1.15 -8.32
N LEU A 292 -7.64 -1.34 -9.03
CA LEU A 292 -8.54 -2.49 -8.81
C LEU A 292 -8.01 -3.81 -9.38
N ASN A 293 -7.24 -3.72 -10.46
CA ASN A 293 -6.81 -4.87 -11.26
C ASN A 293 -5.62 -5.57 -10.60
N GLY A 294 -5.60 -6.90 -10.70
CA GLY A 294 -4.56 -7.75 -10.11
C GLY A 294 -5.16 -8.90 -9.31
N ARG A 295 -4.35 -9.88 -8.95
CA ARG A 295 -4.80 -11.07 -8.21
C ARG A 295 -3.79 -11.45 -7.15
N LEU A 296 -4.29 -11.74 -5.95
CA LEU A 296 -3.49 -12.22 -4.83
C LEU A 296 -4.22 -13.38 -4.16
N THR A 297 -3.65 -14.57 -4.28
CA THR A 297 -4.19 -15.80 -3.70
C THR A 297 -3.74 -15.98 -2.26
N TYR A 298 -4.53 -16.73 -1.48
CA TYR A 298 -4.15 -17.07 -0.11
C TYR A 298 -2.85 -17.88 -0.06
N LYS A 299 -2.64 -18.79 -1.03
CA LYS A 299 -1.41 -19.60 -1.14
C LYS A 299 -0.15 -18.72 -1.24
N GLN A 300 -0.17 -17.74 -2.15
CA GLN A 300 0.95 -16.78 -2.31
C GLN A 300 1.26 -16.03 -1.01
N LEU A 301 0.23 -15.71 -0.20
CA LEU A 301 0.43 -15.01 1.08
C LEU A 301 1.11 -15.89 2.13
N ILE A 302 0.79 -17.18 2.22
CA ILE A 302 1.31 -18.05 3.28
C ILE A 302 2.55 -18.86 2.90
N GLU A 303 2.90 -18.91 1.61
CA GLU A 303 4.06 -19.64 1.10
C GLU A 303 5.35 -19.22 1.83
N ARG A 304 6.17 -20.18 2.26
CA ARG A 304 7.45 -19.85 2.89
C ARG A 304 8.45 -19.50 1.77
N LYS A 305 9.15 -18.37 1.93
CA LYS A 305 10.32 -18.05 1.11
C LYS A 305 11.48 -18.94 1.50
#